data_AF-A0A349YB46-F1
#
_entry.id   AF-A0A349YB46-F1
#
_cell.length_a   1.000
_cell.length_b   1.000
_cell.length_c   1.000
_cell.angle_alpha   90.00
_cell.angle_beta   90.00
_cell.angle_gamma   90.00
#
_symmetry.space_group_name_H-M   'P 1'
#
loop_
_entity.id
_entity.type
_entity.pdbx_description
1 polymer ?
#
loop_
_entity_poly.entity_id
_entity_poly.type
_entity_poly.pdbx_seq_one_letter_code
_entity_poly.pdbx_strand_id
1 'polypeptide(L)'
;MKKVSCLFISLSLSISAFAQGTWSPFASVEENVHFTDFAPSYNYANLSVLAANSGIRLGAHYVHDHQLSGEITLGVTGVGTPGIFSRKIVPVEFIGHYGLWTPKEGTLITKFNISAGVGSGLAESSNGRFGFSEHAVVGANIEMSGLLPFGTLIMGTRYTQFVDDYIDGNVVAGSNNDAVLRFYTAVRLDGTSKKMRQAIADAEALAAKLQVDAKAAQEKSEELKKKLDATSKAHAEEISQLTDALEACNDSLASAPAENNEPLSTASLAKGYYVIIGSFPSQERAEEYASRLELEDISIAYEQELATYRVVLSQHDNLAAAVRARDEARAITQNAWIAMY
;
A
#
# COMPACT_ATOMS: atom_id res chain seq x y z
N MET A 1 -36.37 -5.76 6.09
CA MET A 1 -35.11 -6.40 6.51
C MET A 1 -33.88 -6.04 5.67
N LYS A 2 -33.99 -5.68 4.37
CA LYS A 2 -32.81 -5.30 3.54
C LYS A 2 -32.24 -3.89 3.75
N LYS A 3 -32.98 -2.98 4.40
CA LYS A 3 -32.55 -1.58 4.62
C LYS A 3 -31.67 -1.38 5.86
N VAL A 4 -31.70 -2.30 6.83
CA VAL A 4 -30.88 -2.25 8.05
C VAL A 4 -29.45 -2.69 7.77
N SER A 5 -29.25 -3.63 6.84
CA SER A 5 -27.90 -4.08 6.45
C SER A 5 -27.12 -3.03 5.66
N CYS A 6 -27.78 -2.16 4.87
CA CYS A 6 -27.08 -1.08 4.17
C CYS A 6 -26.58 0.02 5.12
N LEU A 7 -27.27 0.27 6.24
CA LEU A 7 -26.86 1.30 7.20
C LEU A 7 -25.58 0.92 7.96
N PHE A 8 -25.41 -0.37 8.27
CA PHE A 8 -24.18 -0.90 8.87
C PHE A 8 -23.01 -0.90 7.88
N ILE A 9 -23.28 -1.17 6.60
CA ILE A 9 -22.24 -1.17 5.55
C ILE A 9 -21.83 0.27 5.18
N SER A 10 -22.77 1.24 5.16
CA SER A 10 -22.44 2.65 4.92
C SER A 10 -21.67 3.31 6.07
N LEU A 11 -21.89 2.86 7.31
CA LEU A 11 -21.11 3.34 8.46
C LEU A 11 -19.67 2.80 8.43
N SER A 12 -19.45 1.61 7.85
CA SER A 12 -18.11 1.02 7.69
C SER A 12 -17.26 1.62 6.56
N LEU A 13 -17.88 2.30 5.58
CA LEU A 13 -17.17 2.83 4.39
C LEU A 13 -16.78 4.32 4.49
N SER A 14 -17.30 5.06 5.47
CA SER A 14 -17.12 6.52 5.57
C SER A 14 -15.88 6.95 6.38
N ILE A 15 -15.09 6.01 6.91
CA ILE A 15 -13.99 6.28 7.86
C ILE A 15 -12.63 6.52 7.15
N SER A 16 -12.57 6.39 5.82
CA SER A 16 -11.28 6.31 5.09
C SER A 16 -10.86 7.58 4.34
N ALA A 17 -11.38 8.76 4.68
CA ALA A 17 -10.95 10.01 4.05
C ALA A 17 -10.45 10.98 5.11
N PHE A 18 -9.21 11.45 4.94
CA PHE A 18 -8.38 12.29 5.82
C PHE A 18 -7.55 11.51 6.84
N ALA A 19 -6.28 11.32 6.51
CA ALA A 19 -5.27 10.74 7.38
C ALA A 19 -5.07 11.59 8.64
N GLN A 20 -5.58 11.12 9.79
CA GLN A 20 -5.00 11.42 11.12
C GLN A 20 -5.54 10.56 12.27
N GLY A 21 -6.37 9.53 12.03
CA GLY A 21 -6.65 8.53 13.06
C GLY A 21 -7.51 7.37 12.58
N THR A 22 -7.50 6.27 13.33
CA THR A 22 -8.14 5.00 12.98
C THR A 22 -9.24 4.66 13.98
N TRP A 23 -10.44 4.36 13.49
CA TRP A 23 -11.52 3.79 14.29
C TRP A 23 -11.48 2.27 14.23
N SER A 24 -11.76 1.62 15.36
CA SER A 24 -11.82 0.17 15.45
C SER A 24 -12.96 -0.26 16.37
N PRO A 25 -13.67 -1.35 16.07
CA PRO A 25 -14.64 -1.92 16.99
C PRO A 25 -13.99 -2.28 18.32
N PHE A 26 -14.71 -2.04 19.41
CA PHE A 26 -14.27 -2.28 20.77
C PHE A 26 -15.33 -3.08 21.53
N ALA A 27 -14.89 -4.08 22.27
CA ALA A 27 -15.74 -4.82 23.19
C ALA A 27 -14.99 -5.05 24.49
N SER A 28 -15.66 -4.89 25.63
CA SER A 28 -15.07 -5.17 26.93
C SER A 28 -16.03 -5.94 27.83
N VAL A 29 -15.45 -6.66 28.76
CA VAL A 29 -16.13 -7.22 29.93
C VAL A 29 -15.54 -6.58 31.17
N GLU A 30 -16.38 -6.30 32.15
CA GLU A 30 -15.98 -5.64 33.38
C GLU A 30 -16.56 -6.35 34.61
N GLU A 31 -15.82 -6.25 35.70
CA GLU A 31 -16.24 -6.62 37.05
C GLU A 31 -16.14 -5.40 37.96
N ASN A 32 -17.13 -5.21 38.81
CA ASN A 32 -17.29 -3.99 39.59
C ASN A 32 -17.17 -4.22 41.10
N VAL A 33 -16.60 -3.22 41.76
CA VAL A 33 -16.54 -3.03 43.20
C VAL A 33 -17.27 -1.73 43.47
N HIS A 34 -18.42 -1.80 44.12
CA HIS A 34 -19.22 -0.61 44.44
C HIS A 34 -18.79 0.01 45.77
N PHE A 35 -18.87 1.34 45.83
CA PHE A 35 -18.75 2.15 47.03
C PHE A 35 -20.04 2.92 47.17
N THR A 36 -20.93 2.41 48.01
CA THR A 36 -22.29 2.92 48.18
C THR A 36 -22.66 2.83 49.66
N ASP A 37 -23.91 3.10 50.04
CA ASP A 37 -24.37 2.99 51.42
C ASP A 37 -24.26 1.57 51.99
N PHE A 38 -24.26 0.57 51.11
CA PHE A 38 -24.05 -0.82 51.49
C PHE A 38 -22.58 -1.22 51.34
N ALA A 39 -22.02 -1.75 52.43
CA ALA A 39 -20.67 -2.30 52.40
C ALA A 39 -20.62 -3.52 51.47
N PRO A 40 -19.62 -3.61 50.58
CA PRO A 40 -19.50 -4.75 49.70
C PRO A 40 -19.08 -6.00 50.47
N SER A 41 -19.84 -7.10 50.30
CA SER A 41 -19.53 -8.40 50.90
C SER A 41 -18.84 -9.32 49.89
N TYR A 42 -17.51 -9.41 49.95
CA TYR A 42 -16.73 -10.28 49.06
C TYR A 42 -16.57 -11.69 49.63
N ASN A 43 -17.31 -12.64 49.05
CA ASN A 43 -17.03 -14.07 49.20
C ASN A 43 -16.51 -14.62 47.87
N TYR A 44 -15.18 -14.67 47.70
CA TYR A 44 -14.53 -15.11 46.47
C TYR A 44 -14.72 -16.60 46.14
N ALA A 45 -15.19 -17.42 47.09
CA ALA A 45 -15.60 -18.80 46.82
C ALA A 45 -17.01 -18.89 46.20
N ASN A 46 -17.76 -17.77 46.21
CA ASN A 46 -19.12 -17.69 45.70
C ASN A 46 -19.19 -16.75 44.48
N LEU A 47 -19.51 -17.32 43.32
CA LEU A 47 -19.63 -16.59 42.06
C LEU A 47 -20.80 -15.58 42.04
N SER A 48 -21.67 -15.54 43.05
CA SER A 48 -22.79 -14.59 43.13
C SER A 48 -22.32 -13.13 43.16
N VAL A 49 -21.18 -12.82 43.79
CA VAL A 49 -20.61 -11.47 43.78
C VAL A 49 -20.18 -11.09 42.37
N LEU A 50 -19.47 -11.99 41.67
CA LEU A 50 -19.06 -11.79 40.28
C LEU A 50 -20.26 -11.60 39.35
N ALA A 51 -21.28 -12.45 39.49
CA ALA A 51 -22.48 -12.40 38.65
C ALA A 51 -23.30 -11.10 38.87
N ALA A 52 -23.44 -10.67 40.13
CA ALA A 52 -24.13 -9.42 40.46
C ALA A 52 -23.39 -8.20 39.90
N ASN A 53 -22.05 -8.23 39.90
CA ASN A 53 -21.18 -7.11 39.58
C ASN A 53 -20.53 -7.15 38.18
N SER A 54 -20.93 -8.11 37.33
CA SER A 54 -20.41 -8.21 35.97
C SER A 54 -21.10 -7.27 34.98
N GLY A 55 -20.37 -6.85 33.94
CA GLY A 55 -20.87 -6.06 32.85
C GLY A 55 -20.20 -6.37 31.51
N ILE A 56 -20.83 -5.92 30.43
CA ILE A 56 -20.32 -5.99 29.06
C ILE A 56 -20.51 -4.64 28.37
N ARG A 57 -19.52 -4.23 27.58
CA ARG A 57 -19.51 -3.00 26.76
C ARG A 57 -19.24 -3.32 25.32
N LEU A 58 -19.88 -2.56 24.45
CA LEU A 58 -19.59 -2.50 23.03
C LEU A 58 -19.41 -1.04 22.64
N GLY A 59 -18.56 -0.79 21.66
CA GLY A 59 -18.23 0.56 21.30
C GLY A 59 -17.29 0.66 20.11
N ALA A 60 -16.75 1.86 19.96
CA ALA A 60 -15.72 2.16 18.99
C ALA A 60 -14.55 2.86 19.69
N HIS A 61 -13.35 2.49 19.32
CA HIS A 61 -12.11 3.06 19.82
C HIS A 61 -11.41 3.81 18.68
N TYR A 62 -11.11 5.07 18.90
CA TYR A 62 -10.38 5.94 17.99
C TYR A 62 -8.93 6.07 18.44
N VAL A 63 -7.99 5.82 17.55
CA VAL A 63 -6.56 6.07 17.76
C VAL A 63 -6.18 7.26 16.90
N HIS A 64 -5.84 8.40 17.50
CA HIS A 64 -5.33 9.56 16.77
C HIS A 64 -3.84 9.36 16.46
N ASP A 65 -3.06 9.12 17.51
CA ASP A 65 -1.63 8.89 17.42
C ASP A 65 -1.15 7.96 18.56
N HIS A 66 0.17 7.88 18.73
CA HIS A 66 0.79 7.06 19.78
C HIS A 66 0.51 7.54 21.20
N GLN A 67 0.12 8.80 21.42
CA GLN A 67 -0.23 9.36 22.73
C GLN A 67 -1.74 9.42 22.93
N LEU A 68 -2.48 9.93 21.96
CA LEU A 68 -3.89 10.24 22.09
C LEU A 68 -4.79 9.19 21.42
N SER A 69 -5.71 8.66 22.23
CA SER A 69 -6.81 7.83 21.76
C SER A 69 -8.06 8.11 22.58
N GLY A 70 -9.19 7.58 22.14
CA GLY A 70 -10.43 7.67 22.90
C GLY A 70 -11.40 6.57 22.52
N GLU A 71 -12.41 6.36 23.35
CA GLU A 71 -13.46 5.40 23.11
C GLU A 71 -14.84 5.99 23.41
N ILE A 72 -15.81 5.50 22.67
CA ILE A 72 -17.24 5.66 22.97
C ILE A 72 -17.82 4.27 23.21
N THR A 73 -18.47 4.07 24.34
CA THR A 73 -19.03 2.77 24.71
C THR A 73 -20.46 2.87 25.21
N LEU A 74 -21.21 1.80 24.98
CA LEU A 74 -22.53 1.53 25.54
C LEU A 74 -22.52 0.09 26.07
N GLY A 75 -23.21 -0.16 27.16
CA GLY A 75 -23.41 -1.53 27.62
C GLY A 75 -24.25 -1.65 28.85
N VAL A 76 -24.19 -2.82 29.47
CA VAL A 76 -24.93 -3.13 30.69
C VAL A 76 -23.94 -3.57 31.74
N THR A 77 -24.08 -3.03 32.94
CA THR A 77 -23.20 -3.35 34.05
C THR A 77 -23.99 -3.57 35.32
N GLY A 78 -23.54 -4.54 36.11
CA GLY A 78 -24.18 -4.87 37.37
C GLY A 78 -23.44 -4.26 38.55
N VAL A 79 -24.21 -3.85 39.56
CA VAL A 79 -23.70 -3.44 40.87
C VAL A 79 -24.58 -4.07 41.93
N GLY A 80 -23.98 -4.68 42.94
CA GLY A 80 -24.77 -5.34 43.98
C GLY A 80 -23.94 -6.01 45.07
N THR A 81 -24.55 -6.07 46.25
CA THR A 81 -24.14 -6.97 47.33
C THR A 81 -25.14 -8.12 47.42
N PRO A 82 -24.73 -9.39 47.17
CA PRO A 82 -25.62 -10.54 47.23
C PRO A 82 -26.43 -10.60 48.54
N GLY A 83 -27.74 -10.78 48.42
CA GLY A 83 -28.67 -10.83 49.56
C GLY A 83 -29.13 -9.46 50.08
N ILE A 84 -28.58 -8.35 49.60
CA ILE A 84 -28.98 -6.99 49.97
C ILE A 84 -29.62 -6.28 48.79
N PHE A 85 -28.85 -6.07 47.71
CA PHE A 85 -29.33 -5.43 46.49
C PHE A 85 -28.56 -5.93 45.27
N SER A 86 -29.19 -5.84 44.10
CA SER A 86 -28.55 -6.14 42.81
C SER A 86 -29.24 -5.33 41.74
N ARG A 87 -28.49 -4.41 41.12
CA ARG A 87 -29.02 -3.45 40.16
C ARG A 87 -28.20 -3.46 38.90
N LYS A 88 -28.84 -3.02 37.81
CA LYS A 88 -28.23 -2.90 36.50
C LYS A 88 -28.21 -1.44 36.09
N ILE A 89 -27.10 -1.01 35.53
CA ILE A 89 -26.90 0.30 34.96
C ILE A 89 -26.65 0.09 33.47
N VAL A 90 -27.25 0.92 32.63
CA VAL A 90 -26.95 0.99 31.19
C VAL A 90 -26.21 2.30 30.91
N PRO A 91 -24.86 2.35 31.05
CA PRO A 91 -24.16 3.59 30.81
C PRO A 91 -23.61 3.70 29.40
N VAL A 92 -23.57 4.96 28.97
CA VAL A 92 -22.90 5.47 27.79
C VAL A 92 -21.73 6.32 28.26
N GLU A 93 -20.52 6.00 27.80
CA GLU A 93 -19.29 6.66 28.25
C GLU A 93 -18.47 7.15 27.06
N PHE A 94 -17.88 8.33 27.22
CA PHE A 94 -16.84 8.89 26.37
C PHE A 94 -15.56 9.00 27.19
N ILE A 95 -14.52 8.26 26.81
CA ILE A 95 -13.27 8.20 27.57
C ILE A 95 -12.11 8.54 26.65
N GLY A 96 -11.31 9.53 27.05
CA GLY A 96 -10.03 9.84 26.44
C GLY A 96 -8.91 9.07 27.13
N HIS A 97 -7.89 8.72 26.35
CA HIS A 97 -6.70 8.01 26.80
C HIS A 97 -5.45 8.81 26.41
N TYR A 98 -4.53 8.95 27.36
CA TYR A 98 -3.22 9.54 27.16
C TYR A 98 -2.14 8.50 27.46
N GLY A 99 -1.35 8.17 26.46
CA GLY A 99 -0.23 7.24 26.54
C GLY A 99 0.95 7.88 27.27
N LEU A 100 1.32 7.34 28.43
CA LEU A 100 2.46 7.84 29.20
C LEU A 100 3.79 7.27 28.73
N TRP A 101 3.78 6.04 28.22
CA TRP A 101 4.99 5.36 27.79
C TRP A 101 4.71 4.29 26.75
N THR A 102 5.57 4.25 25.73
CA THR A 102 5.64 3.17 24.74
C THR A 102 6.90 2.35 25.03
N PRO A 103 6.76 1.11 25.52
CA PRO A 103 7.89 0.22 25.82
C PRO A 103 8.64 -0.20 24.54
N LYS A 104 9.85 -0.76 24.73
CA LYS A 104 10.74 -1.19 23.63
C LYS A 104 10.06 -2.23 22.75
N GLU A 105 10.43 -2.26 21.47
CA GLU A 105 9.95 -3.25 20.51
C GLU A 105 10.13 -4.69 21.05
N GLY A 106 9.09 -5.51 20.89
CA GLY A 106 9.08 -6.92 21.32
C GLY A 106 8.57 -7.17 22.75
N THR A 107 8.14 -6.17 23.51
CA THR A 107 7.49 -6.39 24.82
C THR A 107 6.01 -6.78 24.67
N LEU A 108 5.53 -7.63 25.59
CA LEU A 108 4.13 -8.05 25.63
C LEU A 108 3.17 -6.87 25.82
N ILE A 109 3.49 -6.00 26.79
CA ILE A 109 2.80 -4.73 26.99
C ILE A 109 3.34 -3.76 25.95
N THR A 110 2.46 -3.13 25.17
CA THR A 110 2.81 -2.24 24.07
C THR A 110 2.42 -0.79 24.33
N LYS A 111 1.55 -0.52 25.31
CA LYS A 111 1.18 0.84 25.72
C LYS A 111 0.70 0.85 27.17
N PHE A 112 0.99 1.92 27.90
CA PHE A 112 0.34 2.26 29.16
C PHE A 112 -0.39 3.60 29.02
N ASN A 113 -1.69 3.62 29.31
CA ASN A 113 -2.53 4.80 29.23
C ASN A 113 -3.07 5.19 30.60
N ILE A 114 -3.14 6.50 30.85
CA ILE A 114 -4.08 7.08 31.81
C ILE A 114 -5.33 7.53 31.06
N SER A 115 -6.48 7.46 31.72
CA SER A 115 -7.78 7.67 31.09
C SER A 115 -8.63 8.61 31.92
N ALA A 116 -9.36 9.48 31.25
CA ALA A 116 -10.36 10.34 31.86
C ALA A 116 -11.57 10.43 30.94
N GLY A 117 -12.77 10.49 31.51
CA GLY A 117 -13.99 10.49 30.73
C GLY A 117 -15.20 10.94 31.51
N VAL A 118 -16.30 11.01 30.78
CA VAL A 118 -17.63 11.35 31.31
C VAL A 118 -18.65 10.43 30.69
N GLY A 119 -19.76 10.24 31.38
CA GLY A 119 -20.83 9.40 30.88
C GLY A 119 -22.15 9.69 31.57
N SER A 120 -23.17 8.97 31.13
CA SER A 120 -24.48 8.96 31.75
C SER A 120 -24.97 7.53 31.85
N GLY A 121 -25.40 7.13 33.04
CA GLY A 121 -25.87 5.80 33.38
C GLY A 121 -27.37 5.78 33.56
N LEU A 122 -28.10 5.08 32.69
CA LEU A 122 -29.51 4.78 32.96
C LEU A 122 -29.59 3.73 34.05
N ALA A 123 -30.07 4.13 35.22
CA ALA A 123 -30.29 3.26 36.36
C ALA A 123 -31.72 3.46 36.86
N GLU A 124 -32.21 2.50 37.63
CA GLU A 124 -33.46 2.71 38.36
C GLU A 124 -33.19 3.74 39.49
N SER A 125 -34.01 4.77 39.63
CA SER A 125 -33.86 5.78 40.69
C SER A 125 -34.75 5.51 41.90
N SER A 126 -35.87 4.82 41.66
CA SER A 126 -36.80 4.31 42.67
C SER A 126 -37.61 3.18 42.04
N ASN A 127 -38.30 2.37 42.84
CA ASN A 127 -39.03 1.20 42.35
C ASN A 127 -39.89 1.50 41.10
N GLY A 128 -39.49 0.92 39.96
CA GLY A 128 -40.15 1.06 38.66
C GLY A 128 -39.92 2.39 37.92
N ARG A 129 -39.04 3.27 38.42
CA ARG A 129 -38.67 4.56 37.80
C ARG A 129 -37.20 4.58 37.44
N PHE A 130 -36.89 5.02 36.23
CA PHE A 130 -35.53 5.10 35.72
C PHE A 130 -35.09 6.54 35.54
N GLY A 131 -33.84 6.80 35.88
CA GLY A 131 -33.18 8.10 35.75
C GLY A 131 -31.81 7.93 35.10
N PHE A 132 -31.34 9.01 34.50
CA PHE A 132 -29.95 9.12 34.08
C PHE A 132 -29.15 9.69 35.24
N SER A 133 -28.02 9.03 35.53
CA SER A 133 -27.02 9.53 36.47
C SER A 133 -25.73 9.83 35.71
N GLU A 134 -25.44 11.12 35.57
CA GLU A 134 -24.16 11.59 35.04
C GLU A 134 -23.02 11.14 35.94
N HIS A 135 -21.87 10.85 35.34
CA HIS A 135 -20.71 10.41 36.09
C HIS A 135 -19.41 10.82 35.42
N ALA A 136 -18.37 10.95 36.25
CA ALA A 136 -17.00 11.13 35.81
C ALA A 136 -16.22 9.82 35.94
N VAL A 137 -15.28 9.60 35.03
CA VAL A 137 -14.45 8.40 34.97
C VAL A 137 -12.99 8.80 34.99
N VAL A 138 -12.20 8.13 35.82
CA VAL A 138 -10.74 8.16 35.76
C VAL A 138 -10.21 6.73 35.77
N GLY A 139 -9.08 6.46 35.11
CA GLY A 139 -8.58 5.11 35.05
C GLY A 139 -7.20 4.98 34.43
N ALA A 140 -6.75 3.74 34.33
CA ALA A 140 -5.51 3.39 33.66
C ALA A 140 -5.65 2.03 32.98
N ASN A 141 -4.94 1.85 31.87
CA ASN A 141 -4.94 0.58 31.15
C ASN A 141 -3.61 0.28 30.47
N ILE A 142 -3.42 -0.99 30.17
CA ILE A 142 -2.34 -1.50 29.33
C ILE A 142 -2.92 -2.05 28.03
N GLU A 143 -2.20 -1.84 26.93
CA GLU A 143 -2.49 -2.45 25.64
C GLU A 143 -1.43 -3.51 25.31
N MET A 144 -1.86 -4.58 24.65
CA MET A 144 -1.03 -5.70 24.19
C MET A 144 -1.40 -6.01 22.73
N SER A 145 -0.88 -5.23 21.80
CA SER A 145 -1.23 -5.33 20.37
C SER A 145 -0.65 -6.56 19.66
N GLY A 146 0.43 -7.14 20.20
CA GLY A 146 1.07 -8.34 19.65
C GLY A 146 0.45 -9.67 20.10
N LEU A 147 -0.49 -9.65 21.05
CA LEU A 147 -0.99 -10.87 21.68
C LEU A 147 -2.08 -11.58 20.87
N LEU A 148 -2.94 -10.83 20.17
CA LEU A 148 -4.05 -11.40 19.41
C LEU A 148 -3.83 -11.17 17.91
N PRO A 149 -4.02 -12.20 17.05
CA PRO A 149 -3.78 -12.06 15.61
C PRO A 149 -4.86 -11.21 14.90
N PHE A 150 -5.91 -10.80 15.61
CA PHE A 150 -7.04 -10.06 15.09
C PHE A 150 -7.24 -8.70 15.78
N GLY A 151 -6.33 -8.30 16.66
CA GLY A 151 -6.37 -6.98 17.28
C GLY A 151 -5.58 -6.87 18.57
N THR A 152 -5.97 -5.89 19.38
CA THR A 152 -5.28 -5.52 20.61
C THR A 152 -6.07 -5.99 21.83
N LEU A 153 -5.40 -6.72 22.74
CA LEU A 153 -5.94 -6.98 24.07
C LEU A 153 -5.65 -5.79 24.99
N ILE A 154 -6.65 -5.37 25.75
CA ILE A 154 -6.54 -4.24 26.68
C ILE A 154 -6.99 -4.72 28.06
N MET A 155 -6.24 -4.38 29.10
CA MET A 155 -6.62 -4.64 30.49
C MET A 155 -6.48 -3.37 31.29
N GLY A 156 -7.43 -3.07 32.17
CA GLY A 156 -7.37 -1.83 32.91
C GLY A 156 -8.32 -1.74 34.09
N THR A 157 -8.23 -0.59 34.74
CA THR A 157 -9.08 -0.21 35.87
C THR A 157 -9.71 1.16 35.62
N ARG A 158 -10.94 1.35 36.09
CA ARG A 158 -11.68 2.62 36.03
C ARG A 158 -12.39 2.88 37.33
N TYR A 159 -12.25 4.07 37.88
CA TYR A 159 -13.09 4.58 38.94
C TYR A 159 -14.17 5.48 38.33
N THR A 160 -15.43 5.18 38.61
CA THR A 160 -16.59 5.95 38.20
C THR A 160 -17.23 6.58 39.42
N GLN A 161 -17.36 7.91 39.42
CA GLN A 161 -18.08 8.66 40.44
C GLN A 161 -19.40 9.15 39.86
N PHE A 162 -20.52 8.73 40.45
CA PHE A 162 -21.84 9.18 40.05
C PHE A 162 -22.19 10.52 40.71
N VAL A 163 -23.02 11.31 40.02
CA VAL A 163 -23.60 12.55 40.54
C VAL A 163 -24.76 12.24 41.50
N ASP A 164 -25.38 11.07 41.37
CA ASP A 164 -26.47 10.64 42.25
C ASP A 164 -26.04 9.58 43.26
N ASP A 165 -26.80 9.52 44.34
CA ASP A 165 -26.66 8.58 45.47
C ASP A 165 -27.57 7.34 45.33
N TYR A 166 -28.38 7.26 44.26
CA TYR A 166 -29.40 6.21 44.15
C TYR A 166 -28.94 4.96 43.40
N ILE A 167 -27.66 4.80 43.05
CA ILE A 167 -27.21 3.70 42.19
C ILE A 167 -27.40 2.35 42.88
N ASP A 168 -27.23 2.27 44.20
CA ASP A 168 -27.55 1.09 44.99
C ASP A 168 -29.05 0.91 45.32
N GLY A 169 -29.87 1.91 45.01
CA GLY A 169 -31.32 1.92 45.21
C GLY A 169 -31.75 2.46 46.57
N ASN A 170 -30.82 2.95 47.38
CA ASN A 170 -31.05 3.69 48.59
C ASN A 170 -30.65 5.17 48.38
N VAL A 171 -31.17 6.09 49.19
CA VAL A 171 -30.71 7.48 49.19
C VAL A 171 -30.61 7.91 50.65
N VAL A 172 -29.41 8.24 51.10
CA VAL A 172 -29.13 8.60 52.50
C VAL A 172 -28.73 10.06 52.57
N ALA A 173 -29.55 10.89 53.22
CA ALA A 173 -29.24 12.31 53.35
C ALA A 173 -27.89 12.51 54.07
N GLY A 174 -26.93 13.13 53.37
CA GLY A 174 -25.61 13.44 53.90
C GLY A 174 -24.53 12.36 53.67
N SER A 175 -24.84 11.29 52.92
CA SER A 175 -23.84 10.36 52.39
C SER A 175 -23.05 11.00 51.23
N ASN A 176 -21.96 10.32 50.83
CA ASN A 176 -21.28 10.62 49.57
C ASN A 176 -22.03 9.91 48.45
N ASN A 177 -22.06 10.53 47.27
CA ASN A 177 -22.60 9.89 46.08
C ASN A 177 -21.92 8.54 45.78
N ASP A 178 -22.68 7.69 45.11
CA ASP A 178 -22.24 6.36 44.74
C ASP A 178 -21.05 6.37 43.78
N ALA A 179 -20.19 5.37 43.93
CA ALA A 179 -19.05 5.15 43.05
C ALA A 179 -18.80 3.68 42.77
N VAL A 180 -18.05 3.41 41.71
CA VAL A 180 -17.70 2.05 41.30
C VAL A 180 -16.26 2.01 40.80
N LEU A 181 -15.45 1.11 41.37
CA LEU A 181 -14.19 0.67 40.79
C LEU A 181 -14.44 -0.53 39.88
N ARG A 182 -13.92 -0.45 38.65
CA ARG A 182 -14.18 -1.41 37.59
C ARG A 182 -12.86 -1.99 37.11
N PHE A 183 -12.78 -3.32 37.05
CA PHE A 183 -11.69 -4.05 36.41
C PHE A 183 -12.20 -4.55 35.08
N TYR A 184 -11.49 -4.28 33.99
CA TYR A 184 -11.97 -4.64 32.68
C TYR A 184 -10.91 -5.29 31.81
N THR A 185 -11.37 -6.19 30.95
CA THR A 185 -10.60 -6.75 29.84
C THR A 185 -11.36 -6.44 28.56
N ALA A 186 -10.66 -5.91 27.57
CA ALA A 186 -11.25 -5.50 26.31
C ALA A 186 -10.45 -6.01 25.10
N VAL A 187 -11.15 -6.13 23.99
CA VAL A 187 -10.59 -6.43 22.69
C VAL A 187 -10.92 -5.28 21.75
N ARG A 188 -9.87 -4.68 21.18
CA ARG A 188 -9.98 -3.75 20.06
C ARG A 188 -9.68 -4.51 18.78
N LEU A 189 -10.59 -4.47 17.81
CA LEU A 189 -10.46 -5.18 16.54
C LEU A 189 -9.73 -4.31 15.51
N ASP A 190 -8.43 -4.12 15.71
CA ASP A 190 -7.52 -3.33 14.87
C ASP A 190 -6.47 -4.19 14.15
N GLY A 191 -6.60 -5.53 14.21
CA GLY A 191 -5.67 -6.44 13.58
C GLY A 191 -5.79 -6.47 12.06
N THR A 192 -4.69 -6.75 11.38
CA THR A 192 -4.69 -6.89 9.92
C THR A 192 -5.46 -8.14 9.49
N SER A 193 -6.35 -7.97 8.52
CA SER A 193 -7.11 -9.07 7.94
C SER A 193 -6.19 -10.15 7.37
N LYS A 194 -6.65 -11.41 7.34
CA LYS A 194 -5.88 -12.54 6.78
C LYS A 194 -5.38 -12.24 5.35
N LYS A 195 -6.21 -11.56 4.54
CA LYS A 195 -5.86 -11.13 3.18
C LYS A 195 -4.73 -10.11 3.15
N MET A 196 -4.74 -9.15 4.08
CA MET A 196 -3.67 -8.15 4.17
C MET A 196 -2.35 -8.78 4.63
N ARG A 197 -2.40 -9.69 5.61
CA ARG A 197 -1.23 -10.46 6.05
C ARG A 197 -0.62 -11.27 4.90
N GLN A 198 -1.46 -11.88 4.09
CA GLN A 198 -1.00 -12.62 2.92
C GLN A 198 -0.41 -11.70 1.85
N ALA A 199 -1.02 -10.54 1.60
CA ALA A 199 -0.47 -9.54 0.68
C ALA A 199 0.89 -8.98 1.15
N ILE A 200 1.08 -8.79 2.46
CA ILE A 200 2.37 -8.39 3.03
C ILE A 200 3.41 -9.48 2.82
N ALA A 201 3.08 -10.74 3.14
CA ALA A 201 4.00 -11.87 2.93
C ALA A 201 4.36 -12.05 1.44
N ASP A 202 3.38 -11.90 0.55
CA ASP A 202 3.61 -11.97 -0.91
C ASP A 202 4.49 -10.81 -1.39
N ALA A 203 4.30 -9.59 -0.85
CA ALA A 203 5.12 -8.44 -1.16
C ALA A 203 6.56 -8.58 -0.64
N GLU A 204 6.75 -9.13 0.56
CA GLU A 204 8.07 -9.45 1.12
C GLU A 204 8.79 -10.50 0.26
N ALA A 205 8.09 -11.56 -0.15
CA ALA A 205 8.64 -12.58 -1.05
C ALA A 205 9.01 -11.99 -2.43
N LEU A 206 8.19 -11.10 -2.97
CA LEU A 206 8.48 -10.41 -4.22
C LEU A 206 9.70 -9.47 -4.08
N ALA A 207 9.80 -8.72 -2.99
CA ALA A 207 10.94 -7.86 -2.71
C ALA A 207 12.25 -8.65 -2.61
N ALA A 208 12.22 -9.79 -1.91
CA ALA A 208 13.38 -10.69 -1.84
C ALA A 208 13.78 -11.23 -3.22
N LYS A 209 12.82 -11.63 -4.04
CA LYS A 209 13.08 -12.08 -5.42
C LYS A 209 13.66 -10.95 -6.29
N LEU A 210 13.09 -9.75 -6.24
CA LEU A 210 13.57 -8.59 -6.99
C LEU A 210 14.99 -8.20 -6.59
N GLN A 211 15.35 -8.35 -5.31
CA GLN A 211 16.71 -8.11 -4.85
C GLN A 211 17.71 -9.11 -5.45
N VAL A 212 17.33 -10.38 -5.55
CA VAL A 212 18.14 -11.43 -6.21
C VAL A 212 18.26 -11.15 -7.71
N ASP A 213 17.15 -10.85 -8.39
CA ASP A 213 17.13 -10.57 -9.82
C ASP A 213 17.93 -9.31 -10.17
N ALA A 214 17.86 -8.26 -9.34
CA ALA A 214 18.65 -7.05 -9.51
C ALA A 214 20.16 -7.33 -9.39
N LYS A 215 20.56 -8.15 -8.42
CA LYS A 215 21.96 -8.56 -8.27
C LYS A 215 22.45 -9.36 -9.49
N ALA A 216 21.64 -10.31 -9.97
CA ALA A 216 21.97 -11.10 -11.16
C ALA A 216 22.04 -10.22 -12.44
N ALA A 217 21.14 -9.24 -12.58
CA ALA A 217 21.17 -8.28 -13.69
C ALA A 217 22.41 -7.37 -13.64
N GLN A 218 22.81 -6.95 -12.44
CA GLN A 218 24.04 -6.17 -12.24
C GLN A 218 25.29 -6.97 -12.61
N GLU A 219 25.39 -8.22 -12.15
CA GLU A 219 26.50 -9.13 -12.51
C GLU A 219 26.56 -9.35 -14.04
N LYS A 220 25.41 -9.56 -14.69
CA LYS A 220 25.32 -9.71 -16.15
C LYS A 220 25.68 -8.42 -16.90
N SER A 221 25.31 -7.26 -16.37
CA SER A 221 25.68 -5.96 -16.93
C SER A 221 27.19 -5.74 -16.87
N GLU A 222 27.83 -6.06 -15.74
CA GLU A 222 29.29 -6.01 -15.59
C GLU A 222 30.00 -6.98 -16.54
N GLU A 223 29.45 -8.19 -16.74
CA GLU A 223 30.00 -9.16 -17.69
C GLU A 223 29.88 -8.66 -19.14
N LEU A 224 28.72 -8.12 -19.53
CA LEU A 224 28.51 -7.52 -20.85
C LEU A 224 29.44 -6.33 -21.08
N LYS A 225 29.67 -5.50 -20.05
CA LYS A 225 30.58 -4.36 -20.13
C LYS A 225 32.02 -4.83 -20.37
N LYS A 226 32.47 -5.86 -19.65
CA LYS A 226 33.79 -6.49 -19.90
C LYS A 226 33.91 -7.06 -21.31
N LYS A 227 32.87 -7.73 -21.80
CA LYS A 227 32.82 -8.25 -23.19
C LYS A 227 32.90 -7.10 -24.19
N LEU A 228 32.09 -6.05 -24.01
CA LEU A 228 32.08 -4.88 -24.89
C LEU A 228 33.45 -4.18 -24.94
N ASP A 229 34.09 -3.98 -23.78
CA ASP A 229 35.43 -3.38 -23.69
C ASP A 229 36.48 -4.26 -24.41
N ALA A 230 36.37 -5.59 -24.31
CA ALA A 230 37.27 -6.51 -25.01
C ALA A 230 37.04 -6.47 -26.53
N THR A 231 35.80 -6.50 -27.00
CA THR A 231 35.49 -6.42 -28.43
C THR A 231 35.87 -5.06 -29.02
N SER A 232 35.67 -3.96 -28.28
CA SER A 232 36.09 -2.62 -28.70
C SER A 232 37.60 -2.53 -28.88
N LYS A 233 38.39 -3.17 -28.02
CA LYS A 233 39.84 -3.23 -28.18
C LYS A 233 40.25 -4.04 -29.41
N ALA A 234 39.64 -5.21 -29.60
CA ALA A 234 39.89 -6.05 -30.77
C ALA A 234 39.59 -5.31 -32.08
N HIS A 235 38.46 -4.60 -32.17
CA HIS A 235 38.12 -3.80 -33.34
C HIS A 235 39.06 -2.61 -33.55
N ALA A 236 39.52 -1.94 -32.49
CA ALA A 236 40.50 -0.87 -32.63
C ALA A 236 41.83 -1.38 -33.20
N GLU A 237 42.25 -2.58 -32.80
CA GLU A 237 43.45 -3.25 -33.30
C GLU A 237 43.29 -3.70 -34.75
N GLU A 238 42.12 -4.23 -35.13
CA GLU A 238 41.76 -4.56 -36.51
C GLU A 238 41.74 -3.31 -37.42
N ILE A 239 41.17 -2.19 -36.95
CA ILE A 239 41.20 -0.91 -37.67
C ILE A 239 42.64 -0.44 -37.88
N SER A 240 43.51 -0.55 -36.89
CA SER A 240 44.94 -0.21 -37.03
C SER A 240 45.59 -1.05 -38.12
N GLN A 241 45.43 -2.38 -38.07
CA GLN A 241 46.01 -3.30 -39.05
C GLN A 241 45.52 -3.04 -40.48
N LEU A 242 44.22 -2.76 -40.64
CA LEU A 242 43.63 -2.41 -41.94
C LEU A 242 44.12 -1.06 -42.45
N THR A 243 44.34 -0.09 -41.56
CA THR A 243 44.87 1.23 -41.93
C THR A 243 46.33 1.11 -42.38
N ASP A 244 47.15 0.35 -41.64
CA ASP A 244 48.54 0.07 -42.00
C ASP A 244 48.64 -0.68 -43.36
N ALA A 245 47.74 -1.64 -43.60
CA ALA A 245 47.65 -2.35 -44.88
C ALA A 245 47.20 -1.46 -46.04
N LEU A 246 46.31 -0.48 -45.78
CA LEU A 246 45.87 0.51 -46.75
C LEU A 246 47.00 1.47 -47.13
N GLU A 247 47.79 1.95 -46.16
CA GLU A 247 48.98 2.77 -46.42
C GLU A 247 50.01 1.99 -47.25
N ALA A 248 50.29 0.73 -46.91
CA ALA A 248 51.21 -0.11 -47.69
C ALA A 248 50.72 -0.36 -49.13
N CYS A 249 49.41 -0.50 -49.34
CA CYS A 249 48.82 -0.66 -50.67
C CYS A 249 48.87 0.65 -51.50
N ASN A 250 48.62 1.79 -50.86
CA ASN A 250 48.74 3.11 -51.50
C ASN A 250 50.19 3.44 -51.90
N ASP A 251 51.17 3.09 -51.07
CA ASP A 251 52.60 3.25 -51.40
C ASP A 251 53.02 2.33 -52.56
N SER A 252 52.40 1.16 -52.66
CA SER A 252 52.59 0.24 -53.78
C SER A 252 51.97 0.77 -55.09
N LEU A 253 50.84 1.47 -55.04
CA LEU A 253 50.23 2.14 -56.18
C LEU A 253 51.02 3.39 -56.62
N ALA A 254 51.65 4.12 -55.69
CA ALA A 254 52.51 5.27 -56.00
C ALA A 254 53.84 4.90 -56.67
N SER A 255 54.19 3.61 -56.70
CA SER A 255 55.47 3.08 -57.20
C SER A 255 55.39 2.39 -58.57
N ALA A 256 54.22 2.37 -59.23
CA ALA A 256 54.05 1.75 -60.55
C ALA A 256 54.38 2.75 -61.69
N PRO A 257 55.08 2.35 -62.77
CA PRO A 257 55.40 3.26 -63.88
C PRO A 257 54.14 3.62 -64.66
N ALA A 258 54.00 4.91 -64.97
CA ALA A 258 52.93 5.44 -65.81
C ALA A 258 53.08 4.98 -67.27
N GLU A 259 52.11 4.19 -67.75
CA GLU A 259 51.82 4.07 -69.18
C GLU A 259 50.42 4.58 -69.48
N ASN A 260 50.36 5.35 -70.57
CA ASN A 260 49.22 6.09 -71.09
C ASN A 260 48.02 5.20 -71.43
N ASN A 261 46.80 5.69 -71.16
CA ASN A 261 45.74 5.84 -72.16
C ASN A 261 44.45 6.44 -71.58
N GLU A 262 43.95 7.46 -72.30
CA GLU A 262 42.54 7.83 -72.52
C GLU A 262 41.66 8.28 -71.33
N PRO A 263 40.78 9.29 -71.54
CA PRO A 263 40.01 9.91 -70.48
C PRO A 263 38.98 8.93 -69.92
N LEU A 264 39.11 8.61 -68.63
CA LEU A 264 38.03 7.95 -67.90
C LEU A 264 36.81 8.88 -67.90
N SER A 265 35.81 8.46 -68.66
CA SER A 265 34.42 8.87 -68.53
C SER A 265 34.05 9.01 -67.06
N THR A 266 33.88 10.25 -66.59
CA THR A 266 33.11 10.56 -65.38
C THR A 266 31.62 10.32 -65.68
N ALA A 267 31.25 9.05 -65.86
CA ALA A 267 29.88 8.63 -65.64
C ALA A 267 29.70 8.55 -64.13
N SER A 268 29.23 9.64 -63.52
CA SER A 268 28.65 9.57 -62.19
C SER A 268 27.57 8.50 -62.21
N LEU A 269 27.83 7.33 -61.63
CA LEU A 269 26.78 6.42 -61.19
C LEU A 269 25.95 7.24 -60.20
N ALA A 270 24.82 7.77 -60.67
CA ALA A 270 23.87 8.51 -59.87
C ALA A 270 23.29 7.55 -58.82
N LYS A 271 23.98 7.40 -57.69
CA LYS A 271 23.46 6.71 -56.51
C LYS A 271 22.37 7.58 -55.92
N GLY A 272 21.13 7.13 -56.04
CA GLY A 272 19.99 7.76 -55.38
C GLY A 272 19.74 7.14 -54.01
N TYR A 273 18.76 7.70 -53.30
CA TYR A 273 18.36 7.28 -51.96
C TYR A 273 16.89 6.85 -51.96
N TYR A 274 16.62 5.65 -51.44
CA TYR A 274 15.28 5.17 -51.13
C TYR A 274 14.90 5.48 -49.69
N VAL A 275 13.66 5.92 -49.47
CA VAL A 275 13.01 5.93 -48.16
C VAL A 275 12.19 4.65 -48.04
N ILE A 276 12.59 3.77 -47.12
CA ILE A 276 12.01 2.44 -46.93
C ILE A 276 11.13 2.43 -45.69
N ILE A 277 9.94 1.86 -45.82
CA ILE A 277 8.94 1.74 -44.75
C ILE A 277 8.70 0.29 -44.30
N GLY A 278 9.33 -0.69 -44.95
CA GLY A 278 9.27 -2.10 -44.57
C GLY A 278 10.24 -2.96 -45.36
N SER A 279 10.64 -4.10 -44.79
CA SER A 279 11.46 -5.12 -45.45
C SER A 279 10.92 -6.50 -45.11
N PHE A 280 10.68 -7.32 -46.14
CA PHE A 280 10.00 -8.61 -46.00
C PHE A 280 10.77 -9.72 -46.73
N PRO A 281 10.72 -10.95 -46.22
CA PRO A 281 11.40 -12.09 -46.84
C PRO A 281 10.70 -12.63 -48.10
N SER A 282 9.47 -12.19 -48.39
CA SER A 282 8.71 -12.62 -49.59
C SER A 282 7.99 -11.44 -50.24
N GLN A 283 7.86 -11.51 -51.57
CA GLN A 283 7.22 -10.47 -52.38
C GLN A 283 5.75 -10.26 -52.01
N GLU A 284 4.99 -11.35 -51.86
CA GLU A 284 3.56 -11.29 -51.47
C GLU A 284 3.34 -10.51 -50.16
N ARG A 285 4.23 -10.67 -49.17
CA ARG A 285 4.10 -9.94 -47.90
C ARG A 285 4.42 -8.46 -48.05
N ALA A 286 5.35 -8.11 -48.93
CA ALA A 286 5.66 -6.72 -49.24
C ALA A 286 4.48 -6.05 -49.97
N GLU A 287 3.83 -6.77 -50.90
CA GLU A 287 2.65 -6.31 -51.64
C GLU A 287 1.42 -6.18 -50.74
N GLU A 288 1.18 -7.14 -49.84
CA GLU A 288 0.11 -7.07 -48.84
C GLU A 288 0.30 -5.87 -47.90
N TYR A 289 1.54 -5.65 -47.45
CA TYR A 289 1.88 -4.50 -46.61
C TYR A 289 1.67 -3.17 -47.34
N ALA A 290 2.10 -3.06 -48.59
CA ALA A 290 1.91 -1.87 -49.41
C ALA A 290 0.41 -1.59 -49.66
N SER A 291 -0.37 -2.63 -50.00
CA SER A 291 -1.80 -2.51 -50.28
C SER A 291 -2.61 -2.04 -49.08
N ARG A 292 -2.21 -2.44 -47.86
CA ARG A 292 -2.89 -2.02 -46.62
C ARG A 292 -2.73 -0.54 -46.30
N LEU A 293 -1.66 0.10 -46.77
CA LEU A 293 -1.38 1.49 -46.45
C LEU A 293 -2.20 2.48 -47.31
N GLU A 294 -2.81 2.01 -48.40
CA GLU A 294 -3.63 2.82 -49.33
C GLU A 294 -2.91 4.11 -49.81
N LEU A 295 -1.58 4.06 -49.91
CA LEU A 295 -0.77 5.19 -50.40
C LEU A 295 -0.50 5.03 -51.89
N GLU A 296 -0.66 6.14 -52.62
CA GLU A 296 -0.23 6.24 -54.01
C GLU A 296 1.31 6.26 -54.08
N ASP A 297 1.89 5.66 -55.13
CA ASP A 297 3.33 5.67 -55.44
C ASP A 297 4.28 4.82 -54.57
N ILE A 298 3.79 3.77 -53.90
CA ILE A 298 4.68 2.77 -53.28
C ILE A 298 5.27 1.85 -54.35
N SER A 299 6.59 1.61 -54.29
CA SER A 299 7.28 0.61 -55.12
C SER A 299 7.94 -0.47 -54.26
N ILE A 300 8.21 -1.63 -54.85
CA ILE A 300 8.89 -2.74 -54.17
C ILE A 300 10.23 -2.98 -54.87
N ALA A 301 11.31 -2.89 -54.10
CA ALA A 301 12.67 -3.12 -54.56
C ALA A 301 13.25 -4.39 -53.91
N TYR A 302 13.84 -5.29 -54.70
CA TYR A 302 14.50 -6.48 -54.17
C TYR A 302 15.98 -6.19 -53.88
N GLU A 303 16.40 -6.45 -52.64
CA GLU A 303 17.79 -6.34 -52.19
C GLU A 303 18.46 -7.73 -52.27
N GLN A 304 19.45 -7.86 -53.14
CA GLN A 304 20.11 -9.14 -53.43
C GLN A 304 20.97 -9.62 -52.26
N GLU A 305 21.67 -8.71 -51.57
CA GLU A 305 22.59 -9.09 -50.48
C GLU A 305 21.87 -9.65 -49.25
N LEU A 306 20.66 -9.14 -48.98
CA LEU A 306 19.85 -9.55 -47.83
C LEU A 306 18.75 -10.54 -48.18
N ALA A 307 18.54 -10.82 -49.47
CA ALA A 307 17.44 -11.63 -49.99
C ALA A 307 16.06 -11.15 -49.49
N THR A 308 15.84 -9.83 -49.45
CA THR A 308 14.60 -9.22 -48.93
C THR A 308 13.96 -8.26 -49.92
N TYR A 309 12.63 -8.19 -49.90
CA TYR A 309 11.81 -7.23 -50.64
C TYR A 309 11.53 -6.01 -49.76
N ARG A 310 12.04 -4.86 -50.17
CA ARG A 310 11.89 -3.58 -49.47
C ARG A 310 10.74 -2.78 -50.08
N VAL A 311 9.87 -2.26 -49.21
CA VAL A 311 8.76 -1.38 -49.59
C VAL A 311 9.26 0.06 -49.55
N VAL A 312 9.38 0.67 -50.73
CA VAL A 312 9.94 2.01 -50.96
C VAL A 312 8.81 3.00 -51.11
N LEU A 313 8.80 4.02 -50.24
CA LEU A 313 7.81 5.09 -50.26
C LEU A 313 8.18 6.20 -51.26
N SER A 314 9.47 6.52 -51.41
CA SER A 314 9.93 7.55 -52.35
C SER A 314 11.42 7.40 -52.67
N GLN A 315 11.82 7.98 -53.81
CA GLN A 315 13.20 8.00 -54.32
C GLN A 315 13.70 9.45 -54.39
N HIS A 316 14.96 9.68 -54.02
CA HIS A 316 15.56 11.02 -53.95
C HIS A 316 17.00 11.02 -54.44
N ASP A 317 17.38 12.04 -55.22
CA ASP A 317 18.74 12.16 -55.77
C ASP A 317 19.77 12.65 -54.75
N ASN A 318 19.33 13.16 -53.60
CA ASN A 318 20.21 13.69 -52.55
C ASN A 318 19.74 13.32 -51.15
N LEU A 319 20.72 13.17 -50.25
CA LEU A 319 20.50 12.72 -48.87
C LEU A 319 19.62 13.70 -48.07
N ALA A 320 19.74 15.01 -48.29
CA ALA A 320 18.98 16.02 -47.56
C ALA A 320 17.48 15.94 -47.86
N ALA A 321 17.09 15.64 -49.11
CA ALA A 321 15.71 15.37 -49.49
C ALA A 321 15.21 14.04 -48.88
N ALA A 322 16.03 12.99 -48.94
CA ALA A 322 15.70 11.69 -48.37
C ALA A 322 15.50 11.74 -46.84
N VAL A 323 16.28 12.55 -46.11
CA VAL A 323 16.14 12.73 -44.65
C VAL A 323 14.80 13.39 -44.30
N ARG A 324 14.41 14.44 -45.02
CA ARG A 324 13.10 15.09 -44.82
C ARG A 324 11.95 14.12 -45.09
N ALA A 325 12.01 13.42 -46.22
CA ALA A 325 10.99 12.43 -46.59
C ALA A 325 10.93 11.24 -45.61
N ARG A 326 12.06 10.81 -45.03
CA ARG A 326 12.08 9.79 -43.96
C ARG A 326 11.37 10.28 -42.71
N ASP A 327 11.60 11.53 -42.30
CA ASP A 327 11.00 12.06 -41.07
C ASP A 327 9.47 12.21 -41.23
N GLU A 328 8.99 12.54 -42.43
CA GLU A 328 7.57 12.47 -42.79
C GLU A 328 7.06 11.03 -42.81
N ALA A 329 7.82 10.09 -43.40
CA ALA A 329 7.48 8.67 -43.44
C ALA A 329 7.38 8.03 -42.06
N ARG A 330 8.07 8.56 -41.04
CA ARG A 330 7.99 8.10 -39.65
C ARG A 330 6.64 8.34 -39.00
N ALA A 331 5.83 9.27 -39.52
CA ALA A 331 4.44 9.40 -39.12
C ALA A 331 3.57 8.21 -39.57
N ILE A 332 3.97 7.55 -40.66
CA ILE A 332 3.28 6.38 -41.24
C ILE A 332 3.83 5.09 -40.63
N THR A 333 5.16 4.95 -40.58
CA THR A 333 5.85 3.81 -39.98
C THR A 333 7.05 4.30 -39.19
N GLN A 334 6.98 4.20 -37.86
CA GLN A 334 8.02 4.72 -36.94
C GLN A 334 9.44 4.26 -37.27
N ASN A 335 9.58 3.08 -37.88
CA ASN A 335 10.88 2.49 -38.21
C ASN A 335 11.40 2.85 -39.61
N ALA A 336 10.84 3.84 -40.30
CA ALA A 336 11.30 4.22 -41.64
C ALA A 336 12.80 4.60 -41.65
N TRP A 337 13.53 4.12 -42.68
CA TRP A 337 14.97 4.32 -42.84
C TRP A 337 15.35 4.62 -44.29
N ILE A 338 16.60 5.00 -44.53
CA ILE A 338 17.12 5.35 -45.85
C ILE A 338 18.11 4.27 -46.31
N ALA A 339 18.04 3.85 -47.57
CA ALA A 339 19.06 3.04 -48.21
C ALA A 339 19.48 3.67 -49.55
N MET A 340 20.69 3.38 -50.02
CA MET A 340 21.14 3.80 -51.35
C MET A 340 20.77 2.73 -52.38
N TYR A 341 20.55 3.14 -53.64
CA TYR A 341 20.30 2.24 -54.76
C TYR A 341 21.24 2.47 -55.95
#